data_AF-A0A957NFS4-F1
#
_entry.id   AF-A0A957NFS4-F1
#
_cell.length_a   1.000
_cell.length_b   1.000
_cell.length_c   1.000
_cell.angle_alpha   90.00
_cell.angle_beta   90.00
_cell.angle_gamma   90.00
#
_symmetry.space_group_name_H-M   'P 1'
#
loop_
_entity.id
_entity.type
_entity.pdbx_description
1 polymer ?
#
loop_
_entity_poly.entity_id
_entity_poly.type
_entity_poly.pdbx_seq_one_letter_code
_entity_poly.pdbx_strand_id
1 'polypeptide(L)'
;MKERDRMARTIVEVLHDCGIRTWHMSPAPLAVECYVGPTTITLQVRLADAERDLASALQIGPAVAQALDGHQPRLWANGEALFVRVSQK
;
A
#
# COMPACT_ATOMS: atom_id res chain seq x y z
N MET A 1 11.46 -14.08 5.19
CA MET A 1 10.41 -13.05 5.10
C MET A 1 9.38 -13.55 4.11
N LYS A 2 8.09 -13.58 4.46
CA LYS A 2 7.04 -14.05 3.52
C LYS A 2 6.88 -12.99 2.42
N GLU A 3 6.61 -13.40 1.19
CA GLU A 3 6.40 -12.50 0.04
C GLU A 3 5.44 -11.35 0.35
N ARG A 4 4.38 -11.67 1.10
CA ARG A 4 3.45 -10.73 1.71
C ARG A 4 4.12 -9.56 2.45
N ASP A 5 5.04 -9.87 3.36
CA ASP A 5 5.68 -8.87 4.22
C ASP A 5 6.65 -7.99 3.40
N ARG A 6 7.27 -8.57 2.36
CA ARG A 6 8.06 -7.82 1.38
C ARG A 6 7.18 -6.81 0.63
N MET A 7 6.05 -7.25 0.07
CA MET A 7 5.15 -6.37 -0.68
C MET A 7 4.56 -5.25 0.19
N ALA A 8 4.12 -5.59 1.40
CA ALA A 8 3.59 -4.63 2.36
C ALA A 8 4.64 -3.54 2.67
N ARG A 9 5.89 -3.95 2.93
CA ARG A 9 7.00 -3.04 3.17
C ARG A 9 7.28 -2.14 1.97
N THR A 10 7.39 -2.72 0.77
CA THR A 10 7.66 -1.95 -0.46
C THR A 10 6.58 -0.90 -0.74
N ILE A 11 5.30 -1.23 -0.52
CA ILE A 11 4.21 -0.27 -0.71
C ILE A 11 4.28 0.87 0.30
N VAL A 12 4.62 0.57 1.56
CA VAL A 12 4.80 1.61 2.59
C VAL A 12 6.01 2.51 2.28
N GLU A 13 7.11 1.92 1.80
CA GLU A 13 8.30 2.66 1.37
C GLU A 13 7.94 3.62 0.21
N VAL A 14 7.22 3.15 -0.81
CA VAL A 14 6.76 4.00 -1.93
C VAL A 14 5.86 5.14 -1.46
N LEU A 15 4.95 4.86 -0.51
CA LEU A 15 4.10 5.91 0.07
C LEU A 15 4.94 7.00 0.75
N HIS A 16 5.93 6.60 1.56
CA HIS A 16 6.80 7.53 2.27
C HIS A 16 7.70 8.34 1.33
N ASP A 17 8.25 7.70 0.30
CA ASP A 17 9.05 8.37 -0.74
C ASP A 17 8.21 9.41 -1.51
N CYS A 18 6.90 9.17 -1.63
CA CYS A 18 5.94 10.11 -2.21
C CYS A 18 5.40 11.15 -1.20
N GLY A 19 5.93 11.20 0.03
CA GLY A 19 5.53 12.14 1.09
C GLY A 19 4.18 11.84 1.74
N ILE A 20 3.58 10.68 1.45
CA ILE A 20 2.30 10.27 2.02
C ILE A 20 2.54 9.67 3.40
N ARG A 21 1.92 10.27 4.41
CA ARG A 21 2.06 9.80 5.79
C ARG A 21 1.02 8.73 6.05
N THR A 22 1.45 7.62 6.59
CA THR A 22 0.57 6.52 7.04
C THR A 22 0.51 6.53 8.56
N TRP A 23 -0.52 5.97 9.19
CA TRP A 23 -0.63 5.83 10.67
C TRP A 23 0.51 5.00 11.30
N HIS A 24 1.47 4.57 10.48
CA HIS A 24 2.76 4.05 10.89
C HIS A 24 3.63 5.16 11.52
N MET A 25 3.47 5.36 12.82
CA MET A 25 4.54 5.86 13.69
C MET A 25 5.23 4.64 14.30
N SER A 26 6.47 4.36 13.89
CA SER A 26 7.33 3.34 14.51
C SER A 26 7.36 3.55 16.04
N PRO A 27 7.36 2.50 16.89
CA PRO A 27 7.73 1.11 16.61
C PRO A 27 6.57 0.10 16.73
N ALA A 28 5.34 0.45 16.38
CA ALA A 28 4.22 -0.50 16.35
C ALA A 28 4.22 -1.33 15.04
N PRO A 29 3.73 -2.59 15.04
CA PRO A 29 3.66 -3.41 13.83
C PRO A 29 2.92 -2.67 12.71
N LEU A 30 3.40 -2.82 11.46
CA LEU A 30 2.76 -2.27 10.26
C LEU A 30 1.24 -2.43 10.38
N ALA A 31 0.50 -1.33 10.54
CA ALA A 31 -0.95 -1.32 10.46
C ALA A 31 -1.39 -1.46 9.00
N VAL A 32 -0.82 -2.46 8.33
CA VAL A 32 -1.11 -2.87 6.98
C VAL A 32 -1.84 -4.19 7.08
N GLU A 33 -3.16 -4.14 6.96
CA GLU A 33 -3.96 -5.35 6.92
C GLU A 33 -3.77 -6.00 5.55
N CYS A 34 -3.33 -7.24 5.56
CA CYS A 34 -3.07 -7.97 4.32
C CYS A 34 -4.05 -9.14 4.18
N TYR A 35 -4.84 -9.09 3.12
CA TYR A 35 -5.78 -10.13 2.73
C TYR A 35 -5.20 -10.89 1.55
N VAL A 36 -4.99 -12.19 1.73
CA VAL A 36 -4.50 -13.08 0.67
C VAL A 36 -5.69 -13.89 0.15
N GLY A 37 -6.12 -13.58 -1.07
CA GLY A 37 -7.06 -14.41 -1.82
C GLY A 37 -6.34 -15.47 -2.65
N PRO A 38 -7.08 -16.31 -3.39
CA PRO A 38 -6.51 -17.40 -4.19
C PRO A 38 -5.54 -16.95 -5.29
N THR A 39 -5.72 -15.73 -5.79
CA THR A 39 -4.96 -15.15 -6.90
C THR A 39 -4.60 -13.68 -6.67
N THR A 40 -4.84 -13.14 -5.48
CA THR A 40 -4.63 -11.71 -5.21
C THR A 40 -4.14 -11.47 -3.79
N ILE A 41 -3.35 -10.43 -3.62
CA ILE A 41 -2.96 -9.88 -2.33
C ILE A 41 -3.54 -8.47 -2.26
N THR A 42 -4.35 -8.19 -1.23
CA THR A 42 -4.87 -6.85 -0.97
C THR A 42 -4.26 -6.33 0.32
N LEU A 43 -3.63 -5.16 0.23
CA LEU A 43 -3.02 -4.45 1.34
C LEU A 43 -3.84 -3.21 1.66
N GLN A 44 -4.28 -3.07 2.89
CA GLN A 44 -4.98 -1.90 3.38
C GLN A 44 -4.03 -1.08 4.24
N VAL A 45 -3.80 0.17 3.85
CA VAL A 45 -2.88 1.10 4.51
C VAL A 45 -3.67 2.30 5.00
N ARG A 46 -3.66 2.56 6.32
CA ARG A 46 -4.31 3.73 6.90
C ARG A 46 -3.44 4.98 6.70
N LEU A 47 -4.02 6.03 6.11
CA LEU A 47 -3.37 7.32 5.91
C LEU A 47 -3.47 8.16 7.18
N ALA A 48 -2.38 8.81 7.58
CA ALA A 48 -2.34 9.66 8.77
C ALA A 48 -3.21 10.91 8.62
N ASP A 49 -3.29 11.44 7.40
CA ASP A 49 -4.11 12.59 7.02
C ASP A 49 -4.78 12.27 5.69
N ALA A 50 -5.93 11.61 5.76
CA ALA A 50 -6.60 11.09 4.59
C ALA A 50 -7.07 12.22 3.66
N GLU A 51 -7.64 13.30 4.18
CA GLU A 51 -8.12 14.42 3.36
C GLU A 51 -6.99 15.04 2.52
N ARG A 52 -5.80 15.14 3.08
CA ARG A 52 -4.62 15.68 2.39
C ARG A 52 -3.97 14.67 1.45
N ASP A 53 -3.81 13.42 1.90
CA ASP A 53 -2.93 12.46 1.24
C ASP A 53 -3.65 11.52 0.26
N LEU A 54 -4.99 11.45 0.28
CA LEU A 54 -5.77 10.51 -0.55
C LEU A 54 -5.51 10.69 -2.05
N ALA A 55 -5.52 11.95 -2.51
CA ALA A 55 -5.37 12.27 -3.93
C ALA A 55 -3.99 11.83 -4.44
N SER A 56 -2.94 12.12 -3.67
CA SER A 56 -1.57 11.67 -3.95
C SER A 56 -1.45 10.16 -3.85
N ALA A 57 -2.09 9.54 -2.86
CA ALA A 57 -2.07 8.09 -2.64
C ALA A 57 -2.71 7.29 -3.78
N LEU A 58 -3.71 7.84 -4.47
CA LEU A 58 -4.29 7.20 -5.66
C LEU A 58 -3.38 7.33 -6.90
N GLN A 59 -2.46 8.28 -6.90
CA GLN A 59 -1.54 8.53 -8.02
C GLN A 59 -0.25 7.69 -7.96
N ILE A 60 0.03 7.02 -6.83
CA ILE A 60 1.26 6.21 -6.68
C ILE A 60 1.24 4.89 -7.46
N GLY A 61 0.13 4.54 -8.11
CA GLY A 61 -0.04 3.25 -8.79
C GLY A 61 1.12 2.86 -9.71
N PRO A 62 1.63 3.76 -10.58
CA PRO A 62 2.81 3.49 -11.39
C PRO A 62 4.09 3.24 -10.58
N ALA A 63 4.31 3.98 -9.49
CA ALA A 63 5.48 3.81 -8.63
C ALA A 63 5.43 2.46 -7.89
N VAL A 64 4.25 2.07 -7.39
CA VAL A 64 4.03 0.76 -6.78
C VAL A 64 4.22 -0.37 -7.81
N ALA A 65 3.73 -0.19 -9.04
CA ALA A 65 3.91 -1.17 -10.12
C ALA A 65 5.39 -1.39 -10.45
N GLN A 66 6.17 -0.29 -10.52
CA GLN A 66 7.60 -0.34 -10.75
C GLN A 66 8.35 -1.01 -9.60
N ALA A 67 8.01 -0.67 -8.34
CA ALA A 67 8.66 -1.22 -7.16
C ALA A 67 8.32 -2.71 -6.92
N LEU A 68 7.19 -3.18 -7.44
CA LEU A 68 6.77 -4.58 -7.39
C LEU A 68 7.11 -5.32 -8.69
N ASP A 69 8.21 -5.01 -9.37
CA ASP A 69 8.70 -5.77 -10.54
C ASP A 69 7.65 -5.97 -11.66
N GLY A 70 6.83 -4.95 -11.92
CA GLY A 70 5.87 -4.95 -13.03
C GLY A 70 4.52 -5.60 -12.71
N HIS A 71 4.22 -5.87 -11.44
CA HIS A 71 2.84 -6.13 -11.01
C HIS A 71 1.95 -4.92 -11.33
N GLN A 72 0.70 -5.15 -11.72
CA GLN A 72 -0.27 -4.07 -11.96
C GLN A 72 -1.18 -3.92 -10.73
N PRO A 73 -0.85 -3.03 -9.78
CA PRO A 73 -1.68 -2.80 -8.62
C PRO A 73 -2.97 -2.08 -9.03
N ARG A 74 -4.08 -2.46 -8.41
CA ARG A 74 -5.30 -1.64 -8.40
C ARG A 74 -5.37 -0.91 -7.07
N LEU A 75 -5.50 0.41 -7.14
CA LEU A 75 -5.58 1.27 -5.97
C LEU A 75 -6.99 1.84 -5.88
N TRP A 76 -7.54 1.83 -4.67
CA TRP A 76 -8.75 2.56 -4.33
C TRP A 76 -8.65 2.98 -2.88
N ALA A 77 -9.55 3.85 -2.43
CA ALA A 77 -9.57 4.24 -1.04
C ALA A 77 -10.99 4.35 -0.50
N ASN A 78 -11.12 4.22 0.82
CA ASN A 78 -12.38 4.40 1.53
C ASN A 78 -12.13 5.23 2.79
N GLY A 79 -12.54 6.49 2.78
CA GLY A 79 -12.34 7.43 3.87
C GLY A 79 -10.86 7.58 4.21
N GLU A 80 -10.40 6.80 5.18
CA GLU A 80 -9.07 6.89 5.78
C GLU A 80 -8.06 5.83 5.29
N ALA A 81 -8.49 4.85 4.50
CA ALA A 81 -7.64 3.73 4.10
C ALA A 81 -7.44 3.68 2.59
N LEU A 82 -6.19 3.56 2.18
CA LEU A 82 -5.78 3.18 0.83
C LEU A 82 -5.72 1.66 0.73
N PHE A 83 -6.31 1.11 -0.30
CA PHE A 83 -6.24 -0.31 -0.63
C PHE A 83 -5.38 -0.49 -1.88
N VAL A 84 -4.46 -1.44 -1.82
CA VAL A 84 -3.59 -1.83 -2.93
C VAL A 84 -3.78 -3.30 -3.18
N ARG A 85 -4.43 -3.65 -4.29
CA ARG A 85 -4.61 -5.04 -4.72
C ARG A 85 -3.66 -5.40 -5.84
N VAL A 86 -2.93 -6.47 -5.66
CA VAL A 86 -1.99 -7.01 -6.64
C VAL A 86 -2.43 -8.43 -7.00
N SER A 87 -2.47 -8.75 -8.29
CA SER A 87 -2.70 -10.13 -8.73
C SER A 87 -1.43 -10.97 -8.56
N GLN A 88 -1.55 -12.15 -7.98
CA GLN A 88 -0.49 -13.16 -7.92
C GLN A 88 -0.38 -13.80 -9.31
N LYS A 89 0.82 -13.85 -9.88
CA LYS A 89 1.10 -14.57 -11.12
C LYS A 89 1.25 -16.07 -10.88
#